data_AF-B8ZWS2-F1
#
_entry.id   AF-B8ZWS2-F1
#
_cell.length_a   1.000
_cell.length_b   1.000
_cell.length_c   1.000
_cell.angle_alpha   90.00
_cell.angle_beta   90.00
_cell.angle_gamma   90.00
#
_symmetry.space_group_name_H-M   'P 1'
#
loop_
_entity.id
_entity.type
_entity.pdbx_description
1 polymer ?
#
loop_
_entity_poly.entity_id
_entity_poly.type
_entity_poly.pdbx_seq_one_letter_code
_entity_poly.pdbx_strand_id
1 'polypeptide(L)'
;NHGCSSERAHRGDGLNGDRAAPPTLALPVFVPDNAATFTVSGTRTVRYGAGSTWVEKSVSGSGQCTTTFFGGHPAAGVAKVCQLLQGTGTLLWRGVSLAGAEFGEGSLPGTYGSNYIYPSADSATYYKNKGMNLVRLSFRCERLQPTLNQVFDANELSRLTGFVNAVTATGQTVLLDPHNYARYYGNVIGSSAVPNSAYADFWRRLATQFKGNPRVIFGLMNEPNSMPTEQWLSGANAALAAIRSANASNVV
;
A
#
# COMPACT_ATOMS: atom_id res chain seq x y z
N ASN A 1 -26.01 62.91 -8.98
CA ASN A 1 -25.28 61.84 -8.28
C ASN A 1 -23.87 61.75 -8.83
N HIS A 2 -22.93 62.36 -8.09
CA HIS A 2 -21.53 62.60 -8.45
C HIS A 2 -20.69 61.31 -8.44
N GLY A 3 -19.71 61.22 -9.34
CA GLY A 3 -18.63 60.24 -9.28
C GLY A 3 -17.45 60.72 -8.43
N CYS A 4 -16.52 59.82 -8.08
CA CYS A 4 -15.14 60.19 -7.74
C CYS A 4 -14.17 58.99 -7.78
N SER A 5 -13.06 59.22 -8.46
CA SER A 5 -11.79 58.50 -8.38
C SER A 5 -10.95 59.08 -7.23
N SER A 6 -10.12 58.30 -6.52
CA SER A 6 -8.70 58.66 -6.20
C SER A 6 -8.01 57.72 -5.19
N GLU A 7 -6.68 57.71 -5.31
CA GLU A 7 -5.63 56.93 -4.64
C GLU A 7 -5.39 57.19 -3.13
N ARG A 8 -4.66 56.23 -2.51
CA ARG A 8 -3.40 56.39 -1.72
C ARG A 8 -3.39 56.14 -0.18
N ALA A 9 -2.87 54.96 0.15
CA ALA A 9 -1.82 54.59 1.13
C ALA A 9 -1.80 55.02 2.62
N HIS A 10 -1.69 54.02 3.50
CA HIS A 10 -0.73 53.93 4.61
C HIS A 10 -0.41 52.43 4.86
N ARG A 11 0.84 51.96 4.60
CA ARG A 11 1.85 51.52 5.59
C ARG A 11 1.24 51.00 6.90
N GLY A 12 1.48 49.80 7.40
CA GLY A 12 2.45 48.74 7.12
C GLY A 12 2.67 48.04 8.45
N ASP A 13 2.71 46.71 8.50
CA ASP A 13 3.44 45.97 9.53
C ASP A 13 3.56 44.51 9.09
N GLY A 14 4.80 44.02 9.19
CA GLY A 14 5.23 42.77 8.60
C GLY A 14 4.79 41.55 9.40
N LEU A 15 4.52 40.48 8.66
CA LEU A 15 4.68 39.13 9.17
C LEU A 15 5.41 38.32 8.09
N ASN A 16 6.73 38.27 8.23
CA ASN A 16 7.51 37.10 7.83
C ASN A 16 6.95 35.93 8.65
N GLY A 17 6.25 35.01 8.01
CA GLY A 17 5.72 33.80 8.61
C GLY A 17 5.59 32.73 7.54
N ASP A 18 6.63 31.92 7.45
CA ASP A 18 6.63 30.56 6.91
C ASP A 18 5.97 30.35 5.54
N ARG A 19 6.75 30.63 4.49
CA ARG A 19 6.63 29.81 3.28
C ARG A 19 6.96 28.38 3.69
N ALA A 20 5.93 27.56 3.85
CA ALA A 20 6.07 26.11 3.95
C ALA A 20 7.06 25.66 2.88
N ALA A 21 8.13 24.98 3.31
CA ALA A 21 9.09 24.40 2.41
C ALA A 21 8.33 23.55 1.38
N PRO A 22 8.63 23.67 0.07
CA PRO A 22 7.99 22.82 -0.93
C PRO A 22 8.18 21.36 -0.52
N PRO A 23 7.18 20.49 -0.75
CA PRO A 23 7.28 19.08 -0.40
C PRO A 23 8.57 18.51 -0.97
N THR A 24 9.38 17.89 -0.10
CA THR A 24 10.60 17.17 -0.48
C THR A 24 10.24 16.08 -1.49
N LEU A 25 10.38 16.41 -2.77
CA LEU A 25 10.36 15.43 -3.84
C LEU A 25 11.54 14.49 -3.61
N ALA A 26 11.24 13.22 -3.32
CA ALA A 26 12.24 12.17 -3.41
C ALA A 26 12.87 12.25 -4.81
N LEU A 27 14.19 12.19 -4.88
CA LEU A 27 14.97 12.16 -6.12
C LEU A 27 14.19 11.45 -7.25
N PRO A 28 13.97 12.07 -8.41
CA PRO A 28 13.84 11.26 -9.61
C PRO A 28 15.10 10.39 -9.70
N VAL A 29 14.93 9.13 -10.09
CA VAL A 29 16.01 8.12 -10.14
C VAL A 29 17.21 8.58 -11.00
N PHE A 30 17.04 9.65 -11.79
CA PHE A 30 18.04 10.18 -12.72
C PHE A 30 18.06 11.72 -12.68
N VAL A 31 19.25 12.29 -12.47
CA VAL A 31 19.52 13.73 -12.58
C VAL A 31 20.65 13.94 -13.60
N PRO A 32 20.45 14.69 -14.70
CA PRO A 32 21.49 14.93 -15.70
C PRO A 32 22.57 15.91 -15.21
N ASP A 33 23.79 15.75 -15.74
CA ASP A 33 25.00 16.55 -15.45
C ASP A 33 24.91 17.98 -16.03
N ASN A 34 24.05 18.82 -15.43
CA ASN A 34 23.89 20.24 -15.77
C ASN A 34 23.94 21.15 -14.53
N ALA A 35 24.75 20.78 -13.52
CA ALA A 35 24.75 21.41 -12.18
C ALA A 35 23.38 21.36 -11.45
N ALA A 36 22.56 20.35 -11.77
CA ALA A 36 21.30 20.13 -11.09
C ALA A 36 21.54 19.65 -9.65
N THR A 37 20.91 20.35 -8.70
CA THR A 37 20.89 19.98 -7.28
C THR A 37 19.94 18.81 -7.07
N PHE A 38 20.29 17.90 -6.16
CA PHE A 38 19.42 16.83 -5.69
C PHE A 38 19.33 16.80 -4.16
N THR A 39 18.29 16.17 -3.63
CA THR A 39 18.12 15.95 -2.18
C THR A 39 17.73 14.50 -1.89
N VAL A 40 18.34 13.89 -0.88
CA VAL A 40 18.02 12.55 -0.38
C VAL A 40 17.38 12.62 1.00
N SER A 41 16.47 11.70 1.30
CA SER A 41 15.96 11.48 2.66
C SER A 41 16.86 10.50 3.42
N GLY A 42 17.31 10.91 4.62
CA GLY A 42 18.29 10.15 5.40
C GLY A 42 19.65 10.05 4.69
N THR A 43 20.48 9.11 5.15
CA THR A 43 21.74 8.77 4.48
C THR A 43 21.48 7.78 3.35
N ARG A 44 21.96 8.11 2.15
CA ARG A 44 21.81 7.29 0.93
C ARG A 44 23.08 7.30 0.12
N THR A 45 23.33 6.22 -0.62
CA THR A 45 24.40 6.19 -1.63
C THR A 45 23.87 6.71 -2.96
N VAL A 46 24.57 7.69 -3.55
CA VAL A 46 24.29 8.21 -4.89
C VAL A 46 25.48 7.86 -5.77
N ARG A 47 25.22 7.45 -7.02
CA ARG A 47 26.26 7.18 -8.02
C ARG A 47 26.21 8.22 -9.13
N TYR A 48 27.37 8.70 -9.58
CA TYR A 48 27.55 9.63 -10.70
C TYR A 48 28.34 8.93 -11.80
N GLY A 49 27.87 8.97 -13.05
CA GLY A 49 28.51 8.22 -14.12
C GLY A 49 27.68 8.05 -15.38
N ALA A 50 28.17 7.21 -16.28
CA ALA A 50 27.52 6.86 -17.53
C ALA A 50 27.93 5.43 -17.95
N GLY A 51 27.02 4.68 -18.56
CA GLY A 51 27.28 3.31 -18.99
C GLY A 51 27.68 2.40 -17.83
N SER A 52 28.88 1.81 -17.89
CA SER A 52 29.44 0.93 -16.86
C SER A 52 30.38 1.62 -15.87
N THR A 53 30.67 2.92 -16.03
CA THR A 53 31.65 3.63 -15.19
C THR A 53 30.98 4.62 -14.25
N TRP A 54 31.17 4.41 -12.93
CA TRP A 54 30.46 5.13 -11.87
C TRP A 54 31.39 5.49 -10.70
N VAL A 55 31.13 6.62 -10.06
CA VAL A 55 31.67 7.01 -8.75
C VAL A 55 30.52 7.09 -7.75
N GLU A 56 30.66 6.46 -6.59
CA GLU A 56 29.64 6.41 -5.55
C GLU A 56 30.00 7.33 -4.38
N LYS A 57 28.98 7.93 -3.76
CA LYS A 57 29.14 8.77 -2.58
C LYS A 57 27.94 8.61 -1.64
N SER A 58 28.23 8.48 -0.35
CA SER A 58 27.19 8.56 0.69
C SER A 58 26.82 10.02 0.93
N VAL A 59 25.54 10.34 0.83
CA VAL A 59 24.98 11.69 0.94
C VAL A 59 23.89 11.69 1.99
N SER A 60 23.85 12.73 2.82
CA SER A 60 22.73 13.03 3.73
C SER A 60 22.27 14.46 3.45
N GLY A 61 21.01 14.64 3.07
CA GLY A 61 20.49 15.94 2.64
C GLY A 61 20.76 16.23 1.17
N SER A 62 21.27 17.42 0.83
CA SER A 62 21.40 17.88 -0.56
C SER A 62 22.79 17.68 -1.15
N GLY A 63 22.86 17.52 -2.46
CA GLY A 63 24.10 17.38 -3.22
C GLY A 63 23.99 17.94 -4.64
N GLN A 64 25.12 18.02 -5.34
CA GLN A 64 25.18 18.50 -6.73
C GLN A 64 25.57 17.35 -7.64
N CYS A 65 24.91 17.24 -8.79
CA CYS A 65 25.30 16.27 -9.79
C CYS A 65 26.49 16.77 -10.64
N THR A 66 27.68 16.80 -10.05
CA THR A 66 28.90 17.32 -10.69
C THR A 66 30.14 16.51 -10.35
N THR A 67 31.13 16.54 -11.23
CA THR A 67 32.45 15.91 -11.02
C THR A 67 33.11 16.39 -9.72
N THR A 68 32.99 17.68 -9.38
CA THR A 68 33.53 18.25 -8.13
C THR A 68 32.86 17.65 -6.89
N PHE A 69 31.53 17.49 -6.90
CA PHE A 69 30.82 16.95 -5.74
C PHE A 69 31.16 15.47 -5.51
N PHE A 70 31.34 14.69 -6.57
CA PHE A 70 31.68 13.27 -6.49
C PHE A 70 33.20 12.99 -6.40
N GLY A 71 34.05 14.02 -6.53
CA GLY A 71 35.50 13.90 -6.34
C GLY A 71 36.22 13.12 -7.46
N GLY A 72 35.59 12.94 -8.61
CA GLY A 72 36.15 12.17 -9.72
C GLY A 72 35.32 12.25 -10.99
N HIS A 73 35.99 12.11 -12.14
CA HIS A 73 35.37 12.16 -13.46
C HIS A 73 35.27 10.73 -14.04
N PRO A 74 34.16 10.01 -13.83
CA PRO A 74 34.05 8.58 -14.20
C PRO A 74 34.16 8.30 -15.70
N ALA A 75 33.77 9.24 -16.58
CA ALA A 75 33.78 9.00 -18.02
C ALA A 75 34.00 10.29 -18.82
N ALA A 76 35.19 10.47 -19.41
CA ALA A 76 35.57 11.62 -20.25
C ALA A 76 34.74 11.71 -21.55
N GLY A 77 34.31 12.91 -21.93
CA GLY A 77 33.63 13.15 -23.21
C GLY A 77 32.16 12.67 -23.31
N VAL A 78 31.56 12.18 -22.21
CA VAL A 78 30.17 11.69 -22.17
C VAL A 78 29.37 12.43 -21.09
N ALA A 79 28.10 12.70 -21.39
CA ALA A 79 27.13 13.23 -20.44
C ALA A 79 26.88 12.22 -19.32
N LYS A 80 26.98 12.67 -18.06
CA LYS A 80 26.81 11.82 -16.88
C LYS A 80 25.44 12.05 -16.27
N VAL A 81 25.07 11.14 -15.39
CA VAL A 81 23.87 11.27 -14.57
C VAL A 81 24.20 10.91 -13.14
N CYS A 82 23.45 11.49 -12.21
CA CYS A 82 23.38 11.01 -10.85
C CYS A 82 22.17 10.12 -10.70
N GLN A 83 22.39 8.99 -10.04
CA GLN A 83 21.35 8.04 -9.71
C GLN A 83 21.43 7.74 -8.24
N LEU A 84 20.27 7.71 -7.58
CA LEU A 84 20.20 7.09 -6.28
C LEU A 84 20.57 5.62 -6.46
N LEU A 85 21.65 5.18 -5.82
CA LEU A 85 21.91 3.76 -5.71
C LEU A 85 20.82 3.25 -4.77
N GLN A 86 19.75 2.70 -5.33
CA GLN A 86 18.80 1.94 -4.53
C GLN A 86 19.66 0.92 -3.81
N GLY A 87 19.73 1.02 -2.47
CA GLY A 87 20.40 0.01 -1.69
C GLY A 87 19.83 -1.36 -2.07
N THR A 88 20.47 -2.43 -1.63
CA THR A 88 19.80 -3.72 -1.48
C THR A 88 18.66 -3.55 -0.47
N GLY A 89 17.58 -2.87 -0.88
CA GLY A 89 16.44 -2.57 -0.06
C GLY A 89 15.95 -3.91 0.46
N THR A 90 16.01 -4.09 1.77
CA THR A 90 15.46 -5.28 2.39
C THR A 90 14.01 -5.34 1.93
N LEU A 91 13.64 -6.41 1.22
CA LEU A 91 12.26 -6.66 0.86
C LEU A 91 11.46 -6.60 2.17
N LEU A 92 10.60 -5.59 2.29
CA LEU A 92 9.83 -5.36 3.52
C LEU A 92 9.02 -6.61 3.88
N TRP A 93 8.51 -7.29 2.85
CA TRP A 93 7.79 -8.53 2.99
C TRP A 93 8.32 -9.62 2.06
N ARG A 94 8.55 -10.80 2.62
CA ARG A 94 8.76 -12.06 1.92
C ARG A 94 7.92 -13.12 2.63
N GLY A 95 7.07 -13.79 1.88
CA GLY A 95 5.99 -14.54 2.49
C GLY A 95 5.54 -15.78 1.74
N VAL A 96 4.44 -16.33 2.26
CA VAL A 96 3.74 -17.50 1.76
C VAL A 96 2.24 -17.23 1.75
N SER A 97 1.52 -17.80 0.79
CA SER A 97 0.06 -17.91 0.85
C SER A 97 -0.34 -19.19 1.58
N LEU A 98 -1.16 -19.07 2.61
CA LEU A 98 -1.74 -20.22 3.29
C LEU A 98 -3.21 -20.34 2.88
N ALA A 99 -3.44 -21.34 2.03
CA ALA A 99 -4.75 -21.71 1.52
C ALA A 99 -5.55 -22.51 2.55
N GLY A 100 -6.86 -22.60 2.31
CA GLY A 100 -7.79 -23.42 3.05
C GLY A 100 -9.14 -22.72 3.22
N ALA A 101 -9.13 -21.46 3.69
CA ALA A 101 -10.36 -20.76 4.06
C ALA A 101 -11.16 -20.28 2.84
N GLU A 102 -10.55 -20.34 1.66
CA GLU A 102 -11.14 -20.07 0.36
C GLU A 102 -11.65 -21.30 -0.39
N PHE A 103 -11.31 -22.52 0.05
CA PHE A 103 -11.66 -23.77 -0.66
C PHE A 103 -13.18 -23.99 -0.76
N GLY A 104 -13.63 -24.89 -1.63
CA GLY A 104 -15.03 -25.29 -1.70
C GLY A 104 -15.96 -24.21 -2.26
N GLU A 105 -15.54 -23.48 -3.29
CA GLU A 105 -16.31 -22.38 -3.90
C GLU A 105 -17.63 -22.79 -4.54
N GLY A 106 -17.78 -24.07 -4.91
CA GLY A 106 -19.05 -24.65 -5.35
C GLY A 106 -20.05 -24.90 -4.21
N SER A 107 -19.68 -24.62 -2.96
CA SER A 107 -20.52 -24.84 -1.77
C SER A 107 -20.37 -23.68 -0.79
N LEU A 108 -21.16 -22.63 -1.01
CA LEU A 108 -21.17 -21.41 -0.20
C LEU A 108 -22.47 -21.32 0.63
N PRO A 109 -22.41 -21.04 1.95
CA PRO A 109 -21.19 -20.78 2.73
C PRO A 109 -20.35 -22.04 3.01
N GLY A 110 -20.94 -23.23 2.88
CA GLY A 110 -20.28 -24.50 3.14
C GLY A 110 -20.02 -24.76 4.63
N THR A 111 -19.49 -25.95 4.93
CA THR A 111 -19.25 -26.42 6.30
C THR A 111 -17.76 -26.40 6.61
N TYR A 112 -17.39 -25.68 7.68
CA TYR A 112 -16.03 -25.67 8.22
C TYR A 112 -15.60 -27.08 8.66
N GLY A 113 -14.35 -27.46 8.35
CA GLY A 113 -13.82 -28.80 8.62
C GLY A 113 -14.18 -29.84 7.55
N SER A 114 -14.97 -29.46 6.53
CA SER A 114 -15.30 -30.32 5.40
C SER A 114 -15.04 -29.61 4.07
N ASN A 115 -15.79 -28.54 3.77
CA ASN A 115 -15.62 -27.79 2.52
C ASN A 115 -14.40 -26.86 2.53
N TYR A 116 -14.00 -26.41 3.73
CA TYR A 116 -12.88 -25.50 3.95
C TYR A 116 -12.33 -25.64 5.36
N ILE A 117 -11.11 -25.16 5.56
CA ILE A 117 -10.40 -25.13 6.85
C ILE A 117 -9.66 -23.80 6.99
N TYR A 118 -9.27 -23.41 8.21
CA TYR A 118 -8.27 -22.36 8.38
C TYR A 118 -6.91 -23.01 8.54
N PRO A 119 -5.84 -22.43 7.95
CA PRO A 119 -4.48 -22.89 8.23
C PRO A 119 -4.17 -22.76 9.73
N SER A 120 -3.26 -23.58 10.23
CA SER A 120 -2.84 -23.50 11.63
C SER A 120 -1.77 -22.41 11.83
N ALA A 121 -1.67 -21.89 13.06
CA ALA A 121 -0.58 -20.99 13.43
C ALA A 121 0.81 -21.68 13.34
N ASP A 122 0.86 -23.01 13.49
CA ASP A 122 2.07 -23.80 13.31
C ASP A 122 2.56 -23.78 11.87
N SER A 123 1.64 -23.79 10.88
CA SER A 123 2.00 -23.62 9.47
C SER A 123 2.68 -22.26 9.24
N ALA A 124 2.14 -21.17 9.79
CA ALA A 124 2.77 -19.86 9.71
C ALA A 124 4.15 -19.82 10.39
N THR A 125 4.27 -20.46 11.57
CA THR A 125 5.51 -20.57 12.34
C THR A 125 6.59 -21.35 11.58
N TYR A 126 6.22 -22.41 10.86
CA TYR A 126 7.15 -23.14 10.00
C TYR A 126 7.81 -22.21 8.98
N TYR A 127 7.01 -21.40 8.27
CA TYR A 127 7.54 -20.44 7.28
C TYR A 127 8.30 -19.29 7.92
N LYS A 128 7.90 -18.85 9.13
CA LYS A 128 8.69 -17.91 9.94
C LYS A 128 10.11 -18.41 10.18
N ASN A 129 10.25 -19.68 10.57
CA ASN A 129 11.55 -20.31 10.82
C ASN A 129 12.38 -20.50 9.54
N LYS A 130 11.78 -20.33 8.36
CA LYS A 130 12.46 -20.26 7.05
C LYS A 130 12.78 -18.81 6.63
N GLY A 131 12.58 -17.84 7.50
CA GLY A 131 12.89 -16.42 7.27
C GLY A 131 11.77 -15.62 6.59
N MET A 132 10.55 -16.16 6.50
CA MET A 132 9.40 -15.41 5.96
C MET A 132 8.71 -14.58 7.03
N ASN A 133 8.33 -13.35 6.68
CA ASN A 133 7.71 -12.39 7.59
C ASN A 133 6.29 -11.96 7.19
N LEU A 134 5.77 -12.47 6.07
CA LEU A 134 4.41 -12.21 5.59
C LEU A 134 3.65 -13.52 5.36
N VAL A 135 2.39 -13.57 5.77
CA VAL A 135 1.44 -14.63 5.45
C VAL A 135 0.26 -14.01 4.70
N ARG A 136 -0.01 -14.47 3.49
CA ARG A 136 -1.25 -14.15 2.77
C ARG A 136 -2.31 -15.20 3.11
N LEU A 137 -3.42 -14.75 3.69
CA LEU A 137 -4.54 -15.61 4.06
C LEU A 137 -5.69 -15.38 3.07
N SER A 138 -5.90 -16.37 2.20
CA SER A 138 -7.05 -16.41 1.29
C SER A 138 -8.31 -16.84 2.05
N PHE A 139 -9.43 -16.13 1.88
CA PHE A 139 -10.73 -16.50 2.48
C PHE A 139 -11.90 -16.03 1.59
N ARG A 140 -13.14 -16.48 1.82
CA ARG A 140 -14.32 -16.04 1.03
C ARG A 140 -15.14 -14.95 1.73
N CYS A 141 -15.53 -13.92 0.97
CA CYS A 141 -16.49 -12.90 1.40
C CYS A 141 -17.83 -13.51 1.84
N GLU A 142 -18.35 -14.49 1.10
CA GLU A 142 -19.65 -15.13 1.33
C GLU A 142 -19.72 -15.90 2.66
N ARG A 143 -18.56 -16.31 3.19
CA ARG A 143 -18.48 -16.94 4.51
C ARG A 143 -18.44 -15.90 5.62
N LEU A 144 -17.62 -14.87 5.44
CA LEU A 144 -17.45 -13.84 6.44
C LEU A 144 -18.69 -12.93 6.54
N GLN A 145 -19.30 -12.58 5.41
CA GLN A 145 -20.52 -11.79 5.32
C GLN A 145 -21.53 -12.53 4.41
N PRO A 146 -22.33 -13.47 4.94
CA PRO A 146 -23.27 -14.26 4.15
C PRO A 146 -24.40 -13.44 3.51
N THR A 147 -24.67 -12.24 4.01
CA THR A 147 -25.67 -11.32 3.45
C THR A 147 -25.08 -9.92 3.37
N LEU A 148 -25.12 -9.32 2.17
CA LEU A 148 -24.59 -7.97 1.92
C LEU A 148 -25.17 -6.96 2.93
N ASN A 149 -24.31 -6.05 3.38
CA ASN A 149 -24.62 -4.99 4.34
C ASN A 149 -24.99 -5.45 5.75
N GLN A 150 -25.04 -6.75 6.02
CA GLN A 150 -25.29 -7.29 7.37
C GLN A 150 -24.00 -7.42 8.17
N VAL A 151 -24.14 -7.72 9.46
CA VAL A 151 -23.01 -8.06 10.32
C VAL A 151 -22.29 -9.31 9.77
N PHE A 152 -21.01 -9.44 10.11
CA PHE A 152 -20.26 -10.64 9.79
C PHE A 152 -20.80 -11.85 10.54
N ASP A 153 -20.67 -13.03 9.94
CA ASP A 153 -20.90 -14.29 10.64
C ASP A 153 -19.93 -14.38 11.83
N ALA A 154 -20.48 -14.59 13.04
CA ALA A 154 -19.70 -14.51 14.26
C ALA A 154 -18.66 -15.64 14.36
N ASN A 155 -19.00 -16.84 13.88
CA ASN A 155 -18.09 -17.98 13.94
C ASN A 155 -16.94 -17.80 12.94
N GLU A 156 -17.26 -17.33 11.73
CA GLU A 156 -16.25 -17.09 10.71
C GLU A 156 -15.33 -15.92 11.06
N LEU A 157 -15.90 -14.84 11.60
CA LEU A 157 -15.09 -13.75 12.14
C LEU A 157 -14.18 -14.24 13.28
N SER A 158 -14.66 -15.13 14.16
CA SER A 158 -13.84 -15.71 15.23
C SER A 158 -12.68 -16.54 14.68
N ARG A 159 -12.87 -17.31 13.60
CA ARG A 159 -11.78 -18.08 12.96
C ARG A 159 -10.76 -17.16 12.32
N LEU A 160 -11.22 -16.17 11.55
CA LEU A 160 -10.37 -15.19 10.89
C LEU A 160 -9.52 -14.41 11.91
N THR A 161 -10.17 -13.85 12.93
CA THR A 161 -9.48 -13.07 13.97
C THR A 161 -8.55 -13.94 14.82
N GLY A 162 -8.95 -15.17 15.14
CA GLY A 162 -8.11 -16.13 15.85
C GLY A 162 -6.80 -16.42 15.11
N PHE A 163 -6.88 -16.72 13.81
CA PHE A 163 -5.70 -16.94 12.98
C PHE A 163 -4.82 -15.67 12.89
N VAL A 164 -5.41 -14.52 12.57
CA VAL A 164 -4.67 -13.25 12.44
C VAL A 164 -3.95 -12.90 13.74
N ASN A 165 -4.62 -13.01 14.87
CA ASN A 165 -4.03 -12.70 16.18
C ASN A 165 -2.90 -13.66 16.52
N ALA A 166 -3.08 -14.97 16.28
CA ALA A 166 -2.05 -15.96 16.53
C ALA A 166 -0.79 -15.69 15.70
N VAL A 167 -0.94 -15.43 14.39
CA VAL A 167 0.21 -15.15 13.51
C VAL A 167 0.87 -13.81 13.85
N THR A 168 0.10 -12.74 14.04
CA THR A 168 0.65 -11.40 14.30
C THR A 168 1.30 -11.28 15.68
N ALA A 169 0.88 -12.08 16.67
CA ALA A 169 1.56 -12.19 17.97
C ALA A 169 3.00 -12.72 17.85
N THR A 170 3.31 -13.46 16.80
CA THR A 170 4.69 -13.92 16.54
C THR A 170 5.57 -12.85 15.90
N GLY A 171 5.02 -11.69 15.54
CA GLY A 171 5.71 -10.62 14.85
C GLY A 171 5.59 -10.64 13.32
N GLN A 172 5.02 -11.71 12.73
CA GLN A 172 4.73 -11.78 11.29
C GLN A 172 3.55 -10.87 10.90
N THR A 173 3.51 -10.46 9.65
CA THR A 173 2.42 -9.68 9.04
C THR A 173 1.43 -10.63 8.36
N VAL A 174 0.13 -10.32 8.42
CA VAL A 174 -0.92 -11.03 7.69
C VAL A 174 -1.54 -10.13 6.63
N LEU A 175 -1.52 -10.57 5.37
CA LEU A 175 -2.31 -9.99 4.28
C LEU A 175 -3.63 -10.73 4.20
N LEU A 176 -4.72 -10.02 4.49
CA LEU A 176 -6.08 -10.50 4.31
C LEU A 176 -6.44 -10.43 2.83
N ASP A 177 -6.84 -11.56 2.25
CA ASP A 177 -7.16 -11.69 0.84
C ASP A 177 -8.57 -12.29 0.67
N PRO A 178 -9.60 -11.45 0.47
CA PRO A 178 -10.89 -11.95 -0.01
C PRO A 178 -10.71 -12.51 -1.42
N HIS A 179 -10.77 -13.83 -1.51
CA HIS A 179 -10.38 -14.61 -2.67
C HIS A 179 -11.55 -14.77 -3.63
N ASN A 180 -12.04 -13.65 -4.16
CA ASN A 180 -13.41 -13.55 -4.69
C ASN A 180 -13.50 -13.18 -6.17
N TYR A 181 -12.40 -12.90 -6.87
CA TYR A 181 -12.39 -12.60 -8.31
C TYR A 181 -13.34 -11.45 -8.70
N ALA A 182 -13.45 -10.45 -7.81
CA ALA A 182 -14.40 -9.35 -7.86
C ALA A 182 -15.88 -9.77 -8.00
N ARG A 183 -16.25 -10.90 -7.38
CA ARG A 183 -17.61 -11.44 -7.38
C ARG A 183 -18.07 -11.81 -5.97
N TYR A 184 -19.38 -11.73 -5.77
CA TYR A 184 -20.07 -12.17 -4.56
C TYR A 184 -21.26 -13.05 -4.97
N TYR A 185 -21.25 -14.33 -4.58
CA TYR A 185 -22.16 -15.37 -5.09
C TYR A 185 -22.28 -15.33 -6.64
N GLY A 186 -21.14 -15.20 -7.32
CA GLY A 186 -21.05 -15.15 -8.78
C GLY A 186 -21.39 -13.79 -9.42
N ASN A 187 -22.03 -12.88 -8.70
CA ASN A 187 -22.38 -11.56 -9.22
C ASN A 187 -21.20 -10.58 -9.14
N VAL A 188 -20.93 -9.86 -10.22
CA VAL A 188 -19.78 -8.95 -10.34
C VAL A 188 -19.98 -7.71 -9.46
N ILE A 189 -18.95 -7.28 -8.73
CA ILE A 189 -18.93 -6.03 -7.96
C ILE A 189 -19.15 -4.84 -8.89
N GLY A 190 -20.02 -3.91 -8.49
CA GLY A 190 -20.46 -2.77 -9.29
C GLY A 190 -21.72 -3.04 -10.12
N SER A 191 -22.21 -4.27 -10.14
CA SER A 191 -23.53 -4.59 -10.70
C SER A 191 -24.66 -4.12 -9.78
N SER A 192 -25.91 -4.17 -10.27
CA SER A 192 -27.09 -3.92 -9.45
C SER A 192 -27.25 -4.91 -8.29
N ALA A 193 -26.82 -6.17 -8.47
CA ALA A 193 -26.88 -7.21 -7.45
C ALA A 193 -25.79 -7.03 -6.36
N VAL A 194 -24.63 -6.47 -6.73
CA VAL A 194 -23.51 -6.24 -5.81
C VAL A 194 -22.99 -4.81 -6.02
N PRO A 195 -23.72 -3.79 -5.55
CA PRO A 195 -23.33 -2.40 -5.74
C PRO A 195 -22.02 -2.09 -5.01
N ASN A 196 -21.27 -1.10 -5.50
CA ASN A 196 -20.00 -0.67 -4.88
C ASN A 196 -20.16 -0.32 -3.38
N SER A 197 -21.33 0.16 -2.97
CA SER A 197 -21.66 0.43 -1.56
C SER A 197 -21.64 -0.82 -0.68
N ALA A 198 -22.06 -1.98 -1.19
CA ALA A 198 -22.04 -3.22 -0.43
C ALA A 198 -20.61 -3.74 -0.23
N TYR A 199 -19.77 -3.61 -1.26
CA TYR A 199 -18.34 -3.94 -1.15
C TYR A 199 -17.58 -2.96 -0.24
N ALA A 200 -17.95 -1.67 -0.26
CA ALA A 200 -17.44 -0.68 0.67
C ALA A 200 -17.85 -0.98 2.13
N ASP A 201 -19.09 -1.43 2.36
CA ASP A 201 -19.56 -1.85 3.68
C ASP A 201 -18.75 -3.03 4.24
N PHE A 202 -18.54 -4.07 3.42
CA PHE A 202 -17.67 -5.20 3.77
C PHE A 202 -16.29 -4.72 4.26
N TRP A 203 -15.63 -3.87 3.48
CA TRP A 203 -14.31 -3.37 3.82
C TRP A 203 -14.29 -2.42 5.02
N ARG A 204 -15.32 -1.58 5.20
CA ARG A 204 -15.48 -0.75 6.40
C ARG A 204 -15.54 -1.58 7.67
N ARG A 205 -16.32 -2.68 7.66
CA ARG A 205 -16.47 -3.59 8.80
C ARG A 205 -15.17 -4.32 9.10
N LEU A 206 -14.51 -4.85 8.06
CA LEU A 206 -13.24 -5.55 8.20
C LEU A 206 -12.12 -4.62 8.70
N ALA A 207 -12.05 -3.41 8.16
CA ALA A 207 -11.13 -2.38 8.63
C ALA A 207 -11.40 -1.99 10.09
N THR A 208 -12.66 -1.85 10.48
CA THR A 208 -13.03 -1.57 11.88
C THR A 208 -12.54 -2.66 12.83
N GLN A 209 -12.59 -3.93 12.42
CA GLN A 209 -12.09 -5.06 13.20
C GLN A 209 -10.57 -5.01 13.40
N PHE A 210 -9.81 -4.62 12.37
CA PHE A 210 -8.35 -4.77 12.35
C PHE A 210 -7.54 -3.47 12.42
N LYS A 211 -8.18 -2.29 12.49
CA LYS A 211 -7.49 -0.99 12.52
C LYS A 211 -6.44 -0.83 13.63
N GLY A 212 -6.59 -1.57 14.73
CA GLY A 212 -5.64 -1.55 15.85
C GLY A 212 -4.43 -2.46 15.68
N ASN A 213 -4.38 -3.29 14.63
CA ASN A 213 -3.29 -4.23 14.40
C ASN A 213 -2.42 -3.77 13.21
N PRO A 214 -1.24 -3.17 13.46
CA PRO A 214 -0.36 -2.66 12.40
C PRO A 214 0.29 -3.76 11.56
N ARG A 215 0.15 -5.03 11.96
CA ARG A 215 0.63 -6.21 11.22
C ARG A 215 -0.44 -6.82 10.32
N VAL A 216 -1.54 -6.10 10.07
CA VAL A 216 -2.55 -6.51 9.09
C VAL A 216 -2.45 -5.63 7.84
N ILE A 217 -2.41 -6.27 6.67
CA ILE A 217 -2.51 -5.66 5.35
C ILE A 217 -3.86 -6.04 4.73
N PHE A 218 -4.49 -5.10 4.06
CA PHE A 218 -5.79 -5.27 3.40
C PHE A 218 -5.62 -5.48 1.90
N GLY A 219 -5.46 -6.72 1.45
CA GLY A 219 -5.50 -7.05 0.02
C GLY A 219 -6.93 -6.98 -0.48
N LEU A 220 -7.27 -5.95 -1.26
CA LEU A 220 -8.68 -5.65 -1.58
C LEU A 220 -9.45 -6.83 -2.20
N MET A 221 -8.83 -7.54 -3.14
CA MET A 221 -9.49 -8.61 -3.88
C MET A 221 -8.48 -9.47 -4.59
N ASN A 222 -8.64 -10.79 -4.53
CA ASN A 222 -7.91 -11.66 -5.44
C ASN A 222 -8.42 -11.51 -6.87
N GLU A 223 -7.53 -11.17 -7.79
CA GLU A 223 -7.68 -11.33 -9.26
C GLU A 223 -9.06 -10.93 -9.85
N PRO A 224 -9.48 -9.65 -9.71
CA PRO A 224 -10.55 -9.11 -10.53
C PRO A 224 -10.32 -9.43 -12.01
N ASN A 225 -11.30 -10.05 -12.66
CA ASN A 225 -11.17 -10.48 -14.05
C ASN A 225 -12.52 -10.53 -14.76
N SER A 226 -12.48 -10.58 -16.10
CA SER A 226 -13.66 -10.71 -16.97
C SER A 226 -14.74 -9.67 -16.63
N MET A 227 -14.31 -8.42 -16.41
CA MET A 227 -15.12 -7.25 -16.11
C MET A 227 -14.42 -5.99 -16.62
N PRO A 228 -15.12 -4.88 -16.86
CA PRO A 228 -14.49 -3.61 -17.23
C PRO A 228 -13.54 -3.09 -16.13
N THR A 229 -12.38 -2.57 -16.53
CA THR A 229 -11.37 -2.03 -15.62
C THR A 229 -11.93 -0.86 -14.81
N GLU A 230 -12.73 0.01 -15.42
CA GLU A 230 -13.34 1.19 -14.81
C GLU A 230 -14.38 0.80 -13.75
N GLN A 231 -15.09 -0.30 -13.98
CA GLN A 231 -16.02 -0.87 -13.01
C GLN A 231 -15.26 -1.37 -11.77
N TRP A 232 -14.15 -2.10 -11.97
CA TRP A 232 -13.30 -2.53 -10.86
C TRP A 232 -12.68 -1.35 -10.11
N LEU A 233 -12.14 -0.35 -10.84
CA LEU A 233 -11.56 0.86 -10.27
C LEU A 233 -12.57 1.58 -9.35
N SER A 234 -13.82 1.68 -9.79
CA SER A 234 -14.90 2.28 -8.98
C SER A 234 -15.15 1.50 -7.68
N GLY A 235 -15.16 0.17 -7.74
CA GLY A 235 -15.28 -0.69 -6.55
C GLY A 235 -14.08 -0.58 -5.60
N ALA A 236 -12.86 -0.61 -6.14
CA ALA A 236 -11.63 -0.50 -5.36
C ALA A 236 -11.52 0.85 -4.64
N ASN A 237 -11.87 1.95 -5.33
CA ASN A 237 -11.89 3.29 -4.73
C ASN A 237 -12.95 3.40 -3.63
N ALA A 238 -14.13 2.80 -3.82
CA ALA A 238 -15.18 2.77 -2.79
C ALA A 238 -14.72 2.01 -1.53
N ALA A 239 -14.08 0.85 -1.70
CA ALA A 239 -13.48 0.10 -0.60
C ALA A 239 -12.38 0.90 0.12
N LEU A 240 -11.44 1.49 -0.62
CA LEU A 240 -10.37 2.29 -0.03
C LEU A 240 -10.92 3.48 0.78
N ALA A 241 -11.89 4.21 0.23
CA ALA A 241 -12.54 5.32 0.94
C ALA A 241 -13.22 4.84 2.24
N ALA A 242 -13.90 3.71 2.21
CA ALA A 242 -14.56 3.12 3.37
C ALA A 242 -13.58 2.60 4.44
N ILE A 243 -12.42 2.07 4.04
CA ILE A 243 -11.34 1.70 4.96
C ILE A 243 -10.82 2.95 5.69
N ARG A 244 -10.58 4.04 4.96
CA ARG A 244 -10.08 5.29 5.54
C ARG A 244 -11.12 5.98 6.43
N SER A 245 -12.40 5.93 6.09
CA SER A 245 -13.47 6.47 6.94
C SER A 245 -13.66 5.69 8.25
N ALA A 246 -13.22 4.43 8.31
CA ALA A 246 -13.14 3.65 9.54
C ALA A 246 -11.95 4.01 10.45
N ASN A 247 -11.14 5.02 10.05
CA ASN A 247 -9.89 5.41 10.70
C ASN A 247 -8.84 4.29 10.74
N ALA A 248 -8.79 3.44 9.71
CA ALA A 248 -7.77 2.42 9.57
C ALA A 248 -6.58 2.94 8.75
N SER A 249 -5.38 2.90 9.34
CA SER A 249 -4.12 3.30 8.71
C SER A 249 -3.31 2.12 8.16
N ASN A 250 -3.89 0.92 8.13
CA ASN A 250 -3.29 -0.27 7.55
C ASN A 250 -2.93 -0.05 6.07
N VAL A 251 -1.88 -0.75 5.64
CA VAL A 251 -1.51 -0.86 4.23
C VAL A 251 -2.67 -1.52 3.48
N VAL A 252 -2.99 -0.97 2.31
CA VAL A 252 -3.95 -1.49 1.33
C VAL A 252 -3.17 -1.77 0.06
#